data_AF-A0A4U6BVN9-F1
#
_entry.id   AF-A0A4U6BVN9-F1
#
_cell.length_a   1.000
_cell.length_b   1.000
_cell.length_c   1.000
_cell.angle_alpha   90.00
_cell.angle_beta   90.00
_cell.angle_gamma   90.00
#
_symmetry.space_group_name_H-M   'P 1'
#
loop_
_entity.id
_entity.type
_entity.pdbx_description
1 polymer ?
#
loop_
_entity_poly.entity_id
_entity_poly.type
_entity_poly.pdbx_seq_one_letter_code
_entity_poly.pdbx_strand_id
1 'polypeptide(L)'
;MSPRTGRVEDQLVAFLPNLRRFAISLCGSRDVADDLVQAACERALANAERFEQGTRFDAWMFRILRNLWIDTIRRQKTAGVHEDISERQDIAGASGEREVEARLTLKSVSEAIADLPDEQREVLLLVCVEELSYREAADVLAIPIGTVMSRLARARKNLADAAGITGENMRSDIVHGAKR
;
A
#
# COMPACT_ATOMS: atom_id res chain seq x y z
N MET A 1 6.97 32.28 18.34
CA MET A 1 6.23 31.96 17.09
C MET A 1 6.16 30.44 16.99
N SER A 2 5.10 29.83 17.52
CA SER A 2 4.96 28.36 17.56
C SER A 2 4.70 27.79 16.16
N PRO A 3 5.25 26.62 15.80
CA PRO A 3 5.08 26.06 14.47
C PRO A 3 3.63 25.58 14.27
N ARG A 4 3.08 25.85 13.08
CA ARG A 4 1.73 25.44 12.64
C ARG A 4 1.67 23.94 12.32
N THR A 5 1.95 23.10 13.29
CA THR A 5 1.74 21.63 13.21
C THR A 5 0.54 21.28 14.08
N GLY A 6 -0.64 21.16 13.48
CA GLY A 6 -1.85 20.78 14.23
C GLY A 6 -3.16 20.80 13.43
N ARG A 7 -3.14 21.27 12.19
CA ARG A 7 -4.32 21.29 11.31
C ARG A 7 -4.37 20.04 10.44
N VAL A 8 -5.57 19.53 10.19
CA VAL A 8 -5.80 18.34 9.34
C VAL A 8 -5.34 18.61 7.92
N GLU A 9 -5.52 19.84 7.45
CA GLU A 9 -5.16 20.31 6.12
C GLU A 9 -3.65 20.17 5.85
N ASP A 10 -2.80 20.57 6.79
CA ASP A 10 -1.34 20.50 6.64
C ASP A 10 -0.84 19.04 6.64
N GLN A 11 -1.41 18.21 7.51
CA GLN A 11 -1.11 16.77 7.56
C GLN A 11 -1.57 16.06 6.29
N LEU A 12 -2.73 16.44 5.76
CA LEU A 12 -3.27 15.89 4.53
C LEU A 12 -2.35 16.16 3.35
N VAL A 13 -1.93 17.41 3.15
CA VAL A 13 -1.02 17.79 2.05
C VAL A 13 0.30 17.02 2.12
N ALA A 14 0.87 16.89 3.33
CA ALA A 14 2.11 16.14 3.52
C ALA A 14 1.95 14.64 3.20
N PHE A 15 0.76 14.08 3.45
CA PHE A 15 0.47 12.66 3.33
C PHE A 15 -0.05 12.23 1.95
N LEU A 16 -0.49 13.18 1.10
CA LEU A 16 -1.03 12.91 -0.24
C LEU A 16 -0.21 11.92 -1.08
N PRO A 17 1.14 12.00 -1.14
CA PRO A 17 1.93 11.06 -1.94
C PRO A 17 1.79 9.60 -1.46
N ASN A 18 1.74 9.38 -0.14
CA ASN A 18 1.58 8.05 0.45
C ASN A 18 0.17 7.52 0.20
N LEU A 19 -0.83 8.36 0.45
CA LEU A 19 -2.24 8.02 0.20
C LEU A 19 -2.48 7.62 -1.25
N ARG A 20 -1.89 8.36 -2.20
CA ARG A 20 -1.98 8.07 -3.64
C ARG A 20 -1.29 6.76 -4.04
N ARG A 21 -0.10 6.46 -3.50
CA ARG A 21 0.57 5.18 -3.76
C ARG A 21 -0.27 4.00 -3.27
N PHE A 22 -0.84 4.11 -2.08
CA PHE A 22 -1.74 3.08 -1.56
C PHE A 22 -3.00 2.95 -2.41
N ALA A 23 -3.63 4.06 -2.82
CA ALA A 23 -4.80 4.04 -3.70
C ALA A 23 -4.52 3.35 -5.05
N ILE A 24 -3.37 3.62 -5.68
CA ILE A 24 -2.95 2.96 -6.92
C ILE A 24 -2.83 1.44 -6.70
N SER A 25 -2.31 1.02 -5.56
CA SER A 25 -2.22 -0.41 -5.23
C SER A 25 -3.60 -1.07 -5.03
N LEU A 26 -4.62 -0.31 -4.63
CA LEU A 26 -5.98 -0.84 -4.49
C LEU A 26 -6.70 -0.91 -5.83
N CYS A 27 -6.60 0.16 -6.62
CA CYS A 27 -7.40 0.36 -7.81
C CYS A 27 -6.78 -0.26 -9.07
N GLY A 28 -5.46 -0.45 -9.11
CA GLY A 28 -4.75 -0.91 -10.32
C GLY A 28 -4.70 0.13 -11.46
N SER A 29 -5.53 1.17 -11.41
CA SER A 29 -5.61 2.30 -12.35
C SER A 29 -5.28 3.62 -11.63
N ARG A 30 -4.50 4.48 -12.31
CA ARG A 30 -4.12 5.81 -11.79
C ARG A 30 -5.31 6.76 -11.72
N ASP A 31 -6.16 6.76 -12.73
CA ASP A 31 -7.30 7.67 -12.81
C ASP A 31 -8.32 7.34 -11.71
N VAL A 32 -8.63 6.05 -11.54
CA VAL A 32 -9.51 5.58 -10.45
C VAL A 32 -8.90 5.85 -9.08
N ALA A 33 -7.58 5.72 -8.94
CA ALA A 33 -6.89 6.02 -7.70
C ALA A 33 -6.92 7.52 -7.37
N ASP A 34 -6.76 8.40 -8.36
CA ASP A 34 -6.79 9.85 -8.17
C ASP A 34 -8.19 10.32 -7.76
N ASP A 35 -9.24 9.79 -8.38
CA ASP A 35 -10.63 10.03 -7.98
C ASP A 35 -10.90 9.54 -6.55
N LEU A 36 -10.40 8.35 -6.20
CA LEU A 36 -10.54 7.79 -4.85
C LEU A 36 -9.80 8.64 -3.80
N VAL A 37 -8.59 9.12 -4.12
CA VAL A 37 -7.81 10.00 -3.25
C VAL A 37 -8.54 11.32 -3.04
N GLN A 38 -9.09 11.91 -4.11
CA GLN A 38 -9.86 13.14 -4.01
C GLN A 38 -11.06 12.95 -3.08
N ALA A 39 -11.87 11.91 -3.30
CA ALA A 39 -13.03 11.61 -2.45
C ALA A 39 -12.63 11.35 -0.99
N ALA A 40 -11.48 10.72 -0.75
CA ALA A 40 -10.96 10.51 0.60
C ALA A 40 -10.54 11.84 1.26
N CYS A 41 -9.90 12.73 0.53
CA CYS A 41 -9.52 14.06 1.00
C CYS A 41 -10.76 14.91 1.35
N GLU A 42 -11.76 14.93 0.47
CA GLU A 42 -13.02 15.62 0.70
C GLU A 42 -13.71 15.10 1.97
N ARG A 43 -13.76 13.77 2.12
CA ARG A 43 -14.35 13.14 3.31
C ARG A 43 -13.58 13.47 4.58
N ALA A 44 -12.25 13.47 4.53
CA ALA A 44 -11.39 13.80 5.65
C ALA A 44 -11.57 15.26 6.08
N LEU A 45 -11.58 16.20 5.14
CA LEU A 45 -11.83 17.62 5.42
C LEU A 45 -13.23 17.85 6.00
N ALA A 46 -14.25 17.19 5.46
CA ALA A 46 -15.62 17.28 5.96
C ALA A 46 -15.83 16.64 7.34
N ASN A 47 -14.89 15.84 7.83
CA ASN A 47 -14.94 15.18 9.13
C ASN A 47 -13.69 15.52 9.96
N ALA A 48 -13.04 16.65 9.68
CA ALA A 48 -11.78 17.01 10.30
C ALA A 48 -11.91 17.10 11.83
N GLU A 49 -13.08 17.50 12.35
CA GLU A 49 -13.36 17.54 13.79
C GLU A 49 -13.40 16.15 14.45
N ARG A 50 -13.55 15.07 13.68
CA ARG A 50 -13.54 13.69 14.18
C ARG A 50 -12.15 13.12 14.29
N PHE A 51 -11.13 13.80 13.77
CA PHE A 51 -9.75 13.38 13.93
C PHE A 51 -9.28 13.70 15.35
N GLU A 52 -8.92 12.66 16.10
CA GLU A 52 -8.36 12.81 17.44
C GLU A 52 -6.88 13.20 17.34
N GLN A 53 -6.56 14.43 17.73
CA GLN A 53 -5.18 14.92 17.70
C GLN A 53 -4.26 14.07 18.58
N GLY A 54 -3.05 13.80 18.09
CA GLY A 54 -2.09 12.92 18.77
C GLY A 54 -2.25 11.44 18.40
N THR A 55 -3.31 11.06 17.68
CA THR A 55 -3.41 9.73 17.04
C THR A 55 -2.76 9.73 15.66
N ARG A 56 -2.58 8.54 15.09
CA ARG A 56 -1.98 8.33 13.78
C ARG A 56 -2.87 8.82 12.64
N PHE A 57 -2.49 9.93 12.02
CA PHE A 57 -3.20 10.55 10.89
C PHE A 57 -3.28 9.63 9.67
N ASP A 58 -2.19 8.93 9.37
CA ASP A 58 -2.10 7.97 8.26
C ASP A 58 -3.06 6.79 8.42
N ALA A 59 -3.14 6.20 9.61
CA ALA A 59 -4.11 5.13 9.92
C ALA A 59 -5.56 5.62 9.73
N TRP A 60 -5.85 6.84 10.15
CA TRP A 60 -7.18 7.44 9.96
C TRP A 60 -7.50 7.65 8.47
N MET A 61 -6.56 8.18 7.69
CA MET A 61 -6.72 8.40 6.25
C MET A 61 -6.85 7.10 5.46
N PHE A 62 -6.03 6.08 5.74
CA PHE A 62 -6.14 4.79 5.07
C PHE A 62 -7.47 4.11 5.34
N ARG A 63 -8.03 4.24 6.56
CA ARG A 63 -9.36 3.73 6.88
C ARG A 63 -10.43 4.43 6.03
N ILE A 64 -10.39 5.75 5.91
CA ILE A 64 -11.34 6.51 5.08
C ILE A 64 -11.27 6.02 3.63
N LEU A 65 -10.07 5.99 3.06
CA LEU A 65 -9.85 5.61 1.68
C LEU A 65 -10.28 4.16 1.41
N ARG A 66 -9.94 3.23 2.32
CA ARG A 66 -10.30 1.82 2.18
C ARG A 66 -11.81 1.62 2.19
N ASN A 67 -12.53 2.30 3.09
CA ASN A 67 -13.99 2.21 3.17
C ASN A 67 -14.65 2.72 1.89
N LEU A 68 -14.18 3.86 1.36
CA LEU A 68 -14.66 4.38 0.07
C LEU A 68 -14.44 3.38 -1.07
N TRP A 69 -13.29 2.70 -1.09
CA TRP A 69 -13.02 1.66 -2.08
C TRP A 69 -13.97 0.46 -1.98
N ILE A 70 -14.24 -0.04 -0.76
CA ILE A 70 -15.23 -1.12 -0.55
C ILE A 70 -16.60 -0.71 -1.10
N ASP A 71 -17.03 0.51 -0.80
CA ASP A 71 -18.32 1.03 -1.24
C ASP A 71 -18.39 1.16 -2.77
N THR A 72 -17.29 1.55 -3.42
CA THR A 72 -17.20 1.60 -4.88
C THR A 72 -17.30 0.21 -5.51
N ILE A 73 -16.51 -0.76 -5.04
CA ILE A 73 -16.56 -2.14 -5.54
C ILE A 73 -17.94 -2.78 -5.33
N ARG A 74 -18.56 -2.56 -4.17
CA ARG A 74 -19.90 -3.07 -3.89
C ARG A 74 -20.94 -2.50 -4.85
N ARG A 75 -20.87 -1.21 -5.17
CA ARG A 75 -21.77 -0.55 -6.11
C ARG A 75 -21.59 -1.05 -7.54
N GLN A 76 -20.36 -1.22 -8.01
CA GLN A 76 -20.07 -1.77 -9.34
C GLN A 76 -20.63 -3.19 -9.52
N LYS A 77 -20.46 -4.06 -8.51
CA LYS A 77 -21.03 -5.41 -8.50
C LYS A 77 -22.56 -5.40 -8.61
N THR A 78 -23.24 -4.47 -7.94
CA THR A 78 -24.70 -4.35 -8.01
C THR A 78 -25.20 -3.74 -9.33
N ALA A 79 -24.41 -2.86 -9.96
CA ALA A 79 -24.76 -2.19 -11.22
C ALA A 79 -24.55 -3.07 -12.47
N GLY A 80 -23.98 -4.28 -12.34
CA GLY A 80 -23.69 -5.16 -13.48
C GLY A 80 -22.58 -4.66 -14.39
N VAL A 81 -21.86 -3.61 -14.00
CA VAL A 81 -20.72 -3.07 -14.73
C VAL A 81 -19.51 -3.94 -14.39
N HIS A 82 -19.12 -4.84 -15.29
CA HIS A 82 -17.82 -5.50 -15.29
C HIS A 82 -16.87 -4.64 -16.11
N GLU A 83 -16.40 -3.53 -15.55
CA GLU A 83 -15.12 -2.99 -15.97
C GLU A 83 -14.06 -3.79 -15.22
N ASP A 84 -13.35 -4.65 -15.95
CA ASP A 84 -12.06 -5.17 -15.48
C ASP A 84 -11.12 -3.97 -15.35
N ILE A 85 -11.08 -3.37 -14.17
CA ILE A 85 -10.10 -2.33 -13.83
C ILE A 85 -8.75 -3.04 -13.64
N SER A 86 -8.19 -3.54 -14.74
CA SER A 86 -6.85 -4.10 -14.79
C SER A 86 -6.09 -3.59 -16.01
N GLU A 87 -6.16 -2.29 -16.27
CA GLU A 87 -5.13 -1.62 -17.06
C GLU A 87 -3.99 -1.19 -16.13
N ARG A 88 -3.11 -2.15 -15.86
CA ARG A 88 -1.94 -1.97 -15.00
C ARG A 88 -0.94 -1.06 -15.71
N GLN A 89 -0.83 0.18 -15.25
CA GLN A 89 0.15 1.14 -15.79
C GLN A 89 1.47 1.11 -15.03
N ASP A 90 2.56 0.96 -15.79
CA ASP A 90 3.95 0.97 -15.32
C ASP A 90 4.27 2.21 -14.45
N ILE A 91 5.03 1.99 -13.38
CA ILE A 91 5.61 3.03 -12.54
C ILE A 91 7.09 3.16 -12.93
N ALA A 92 7.44 4.10 -13.82
CA ALA A 92 8.85 4.35 -14.16
C ALA A 92 9.16 5.84 -14.36
N GLY A 93 10.20 6.36 -13.68
CA GLY A 93 10.79 7.69 -13.92
C GLY A 93 12.32 7.75 -13.68
N ALA A 94 13.05 8.35 -14.65
CA ALA A 94 14.46 8.84 -14.81
C ALA A 94 15.73 8.02 -14.41
N SER A 95 16.88 8.30 -15.07
CA SER A 95 17.96 7.36 -15.47
C SER A 95 19.38 7.49 -14.87
N GLY A 96 20.06 6.34 -14.75
CA GLY A 96 21.52 6.14 -14.64
C GLY A 96 21.91 4.63 -14.62
N GLU A 97 23.09 4.21 -15.07
CA GLU A 97 23.40 2.77 -15.34
C GLU A 97 23.40 1.84 -14.09
N ARG A 98 23.82 2.30 -12.91
CA ARG A 98 23.61 1.57 -11.63
C ARG A 98 22.17 1.69 -11.12
N GLU A 99 21.50 2.75 -11.53
CA GLU A 99 20.08 2.97 -11.30
C GLU A 99 19.23 1.97 -12.12
N VAL A 100 19.72 1.49 -13.27
CA VAL A 100 18.99 0.54 -14.12
C VAL A 100 18.77 -0.79 -13.39
N GLU A 101 19.80 -1.38 -12.78
CA GLU A 101 19.67 -2.65 -12.04
C GLU A 101 18.77 -2.50 -10.80
N ALA A 102 18.95 -1.43 -10.04
CA ALA A 102 18.09 -1.10 -8.92
C ALA A 102 16.64 -0.85 -9.35
N ARG A 103 16.41 -0.18 -10.49
CA ARG A 103 15.08 0.10 -11.05
C ARG A 103 14.43 -1.15 -11.64
N LEU A 104 15.20 -2.04 -12.27
CA LEU A 104 14.71 -3.33 -12.73
C LEU A 104 14.26 -4.18 -11.53
N THR A 105 15.07 -4.20 -10.46
CA THR A 105 14.73 -4.90 -9.21
C THR A 105 13.48 -4.29 -8.56
N LEU A 106 13.39 -2.96 -8.46
CA LEU A 106 12.22 -2.24 -7.95
C LEU A 106 10.97 -2.47 -8.81
N LYS A 107 11.11 -2.53 -10.13
CA LYS A 107 10.01 -2.83 -11.06
C LYS A 107 9.50 -4.25 -10.82
N SER A 108 10.39 -5.24 -10.80
CA SER A 108 10.00 -6.64 -10.54
C SER A 108 9.36 -6.82 -9.16
N VAL A 109 9.85 -6.13 -8.12
CA VAL A 109 9.23 -6.16 -6.79
C VAL A 109 7.85 -5.49 -6.82
N SER A 110 7.69 -4.37 -7.53
CA SER A 110 6.42 -3.67 -7.66
C SER A 110 5.37 -4.50 -8.41
N GLU A 111 5.78 -5.19 -9.47
CA GLU A 111 4.95 -6.13 -10.23
C GLU A 111 4.53 -7.32 -9.35
N ALA A 112 5.47 -7.92 -8.61
CA ALA A 112 5.18 -9.03 -7.71
C ALA A 112 4.23 -8.62 -6.57
N ILE A 113 4.36 -7.40 -6.04
CA ILE A 113 3.40 -6.85 -5.08
C ILE A 113 2.02 -6.67 -5.74
N ALA A 114 1.96 -6.16 -6.97
CA ALA A 114 0.71 -5.99 -7.70
C ALA A 114 0.00 -7.32 -8.01
N ASP A 115 0.74 -8.41 -8.15
CA ASP A 115 0.19 -9.76 -8.37
C ASP A 115 -0.34 -10.45 -7.10
N LEU A 116 -0.04 -9.90 -5.92
CA LEU A 116 -0.62 -10.43 -4.68
C LEU A 116 -2.15 -10.28 -4.69
N PRO A 117 -2.89 -11.25 -4.10
CA PRO A 117 -4.30 -11.05 -3.80
C PRO A 117 -4.51 -9.76 -3.01
N ASP A 118 -5.56 -8.99 -3.31
CA ASP A 118 -5.81 -7.66 -2.76
C ASP A 118 -5.65 -7.62 -1.23
N GLU A 119 -6.23 -8.59 -0.53
CA GLU A 119 -6.18 -8.70 0.92
C GLU A 119 -4.76 -8.87 1.49
N GLN A 120 -3.88 -9.51 0.74
CA GLN A 120 -2.48 -9.72 1.10
C GLN A 120 -1.66 -8.47 0.78
N ARG A 121 -1.91 -7.85 -0.38
CA ARG A 121 -1.28 -6.61 -0.83
C ARG A 121 -1.56 -5.47 0.15
N GLU A 122 -2.81 -5.30 0.56
CA GLU A 122 -3.23 -4.31 1.55
C GLU A 122 -2.46 -4.42 2.87
N VAL A 123 -2.44 -5.62 3.45
CA VAL A 123 -1.74 -5.87 4.71
C VAL A 123 -0.23 -5.63 4.57
N LEU A 124 0.36 -6.09 3.46
CA LEU A 124 1.79 -5.92 3.20
C LEU A 124 2.15 -4.43 3.15
N LEU A 125 1.39 -3.62 2.41
CA LEU A 125 1.68 -2.20 2.24
C LEU A 125 1.50 -1.43 3.55
N LEU A 126 0.38 -1.64 4.26
CA LEU A 126 0.13 -0.96 5.53
C LEU A 126 1.24 -1.26 6.55
N VAL A 127 1.71 -2.50 6.64
CA VAL A 127 2.69 -2.89 7.65
C VAL A 127 4.13 -2.61 7.22
N CYS A 128 4.50 -2.91 5.98
CA CYS A 128 5.90 -2.91 5.55
C CYS A 128 6.33 -1.61 4.86
N VAL A 129 5.37 -0.84 4.31
CA VAL A 129 5.66 0.42 3.63
C VAL A 129 5.25 1.60 4.50
N GLU A 130 4.07 1.51 5.11
CA GLU A 130 3.53 2.60 5.95
C GLU A 130 3.82 2.38 7.46
N GLU A 131 4.49 1.29 7.79
CA GLU A 131 4.99 0.98 9.15
C GLU A 131 3.92 1.00 10.24
N LEU A 132 2.67 0.69 9.87
CA LEU A 132 1.58 0.51 10.83
C LEU A 132 1.84 -0.75 11.67
N SER A 133 1.56 -0.65 12.96
CA SER A 133 1.52 -1.83 13.82
C SER A 133 0.43 -2.79 13.34
N TYR A 134 0.54 -4.07 13.70
CA TYR A 134 -0.49 -5.05 13.35
C TYR A 134 -1.88 -4.69 13.89
N ARG A 135 -1.93 -3.96 15.01
CA ARG A 135 -3.18 -3.47 15.59
C ARG A 135 -3.77 -2.34 14.74
N GLU A 136 -2.97 -1.36 14.36
CA GLU A 136 -3.43 -0.25 13.51
C GLU A 136 -3.85 -0.75 12.11
N ALA A 137 -3.12 -1.70 11.54
CA ALA A 137 -3.52 -2.34 10.28
C ALA A 137 -4.83 -3.13 10.41
N ALA A 138 -5.02 -3.88 11.51
CA ALA A 138 -6.28 -4.57 11.80
C ALA A 138 -7.46 -3.58 11.89
N ASP A 139 -7.22 -2.46 12.54
CA ASP A 139 -8.14 -1.36 12.75
C ASP A 139 -8.50 -0.63 11.45
N VAL A 140 -7.54 -0.45 10.53
CA VAL A 140 -7.75 0.12 9.18
C VAL A 140 -8.58 -0.83 8.32
N LEU A 141 -8.24 -2.12 8.36
CA LEU A 141 -8.82 -3.16 7.51
C LEU A 141 -10.13 -3.75 8.06
N ALA A 142 -10.50 -3.40 9.30
CA ALA A 142 -11.64 -3.96 10.03
C ALA A 142 -11.61 -5.50 10.10
N ILE A 143 -10.45 -6.08 10.42
CA ILE A 143 -10.25 -7.53 10.55
C ILE A 143 -9.54 -7.90 11.85
N PRO A 144 -9.62 -9.16 12.33
CA PRO A 144 -8.86 -9.60 13.50
C PRO A 144 -7.34 -9.47 13.30
N ILE A 145 -6.61 -9.14 14.37
CA ILE A 145 -5.13 -9.05 14.35
C ILE A 145 -4.46 -10.37 13.93
N GLY A 146 -5.03 -11.53 14.29
CA GLY A 146 -4.54 -12.83 13.82
C GLY A 146 -4.72 -13.01 12.30
N THR A 147 -5.75 -12.40 11.71
CA THR A 147 -5.94 -12.37 10.26
C THR A 147 -4.88 -11.51 9.58
N VAL A 148 -4.52 -10.36 10.15
CA VAL A 148 -3.39 -9.52 9.68
C VAL A 148 -2.11 -10.35 9.66
N MET A 149 -1.76 -11.01 10.76
CA MET A 149 -0.53 -11.83 10.84
C MET A 149 -0.51 -12.94 9.78
N SER A 150 -1.62 -13.68 9.63
CA SER A 150 -1.69 -14.77 8.65
C SER A 150 -1.65 -14.28 7.20
N ARG A 151 -2.28 -13.14 6.88
CA ARG A 151 -2.24 -12.51 5.55
C ARG A 151 -0.84 -11.98 5.24
N LEU A 152 -0.19 -11.33 6.20
CA LEU A 152 1.17 -10.83 6.06
C LEU A 152 2.16 -11.97 5.81
N ALA A 153 2.05 -13.08 6.56
CA ALA A 153 2.90 -14.24 6.36
C ALA A 153 2.76 -14.82 4.94
N ARG A 154 1.53 -14.94 4.43
CA ARG A 154 1.26 -15.37 3.05
C ARG A 154 1.81 -14.37 2.02
N ALA A 155 1.61 -13.08 2.23
CA ALA A 155 2.13 -12.03 1.36
C ALA A 155 3.65 -12.10 1.22
N ARG A 156 4.37 -12.21 2.36
CA ARG A 156 5.83 -12.34 2.38
C ARG A 156 6.31 -13.60 1.67
N LYS A 157 5.63 -14.73 1.88
CA LYS A 157 5.96 -15.99 1.20
C LYS A 157 5.82 -15.84 -0.32
N ASN A 158 4.68 -15.35 -0.78
CA ASN A 158 4.41 -15.17 -2.21
C ASN A 158 5.40 -14.20 -2.86
N LEU A 159 5.77 -13.12 -2.16
CA LEU A 159 6.77 -12.18 -2.65
C LEU A 159 8.18 -12.80 -2.70
N ALA A 160 8.56 -13.61 -1.71
CA ALA A 160 9.83 -14.31 -1.70
C ALA A 160 9.92 -15.36 -2.82
N ASP A 161 8.83 -16.08 -3.07
CA ASP A 161 8.73 -17.06 -4.17
C ASP A 161 8.84 -16.34 -5.53
N ALA A 162 8.15 -15.21 -5.71
CA ALA A 162 8.21 -14.41 -6.94
C ALA A 162 9.59 -13.78 -7.19
N ALA A 163 10.29 -13.36 -6.13
CA ALA A 163 11.63 -12.79 -6.22
C ALA A 163 12.76 -13.84 -6.29
N GLY A 164 12.45 -15.14 -6.21
CA GLY A 164 13.46 -16.21 -6.21
C GLY A 164 14.36 -16.19 -4.95
N ILE A 165 13.87 -15.65 -3.84
CA ILE A 165 14.60 -15.52 -2.56
C ILE A 165 14.42 -16.77 -1.68
N THR A 166 13.79 -17.83 -2.21
CA THR A 166 13.65 -19.12 -1.53
C THR A 166 15.02 -19.65 -1.08
N GLY A 167 15.06 -20.24 0.13
CA GLY A 167 16.26 -20.51 0.93
C GLY A 167 17.36 -21.43 0.35
N GLU A 168 17.36 -21.69 -0.96
CA GLU A 168 18.47 -22.34 -1.68
C GLU A 168 19.59 -21.35 -1.99
N ASN A 169 19.29 -20.08 -2.30
CA ASN A 169 20.33 -19.08 -2.62
C ASN A 169 21.24 -18.74 -1.43
N MET A 170 20.75 -18.85 -0.19
CA MET A 170 21.56 -18.59 1.01
C MET A 170 22.57 -19.72 1.34
N ARG A 171 22.39 -20.93 0.79
CA ARG A 171 23.35 -22.04 0.96
C ARG A 171 24.52 -21.94 -0.02
N SER A 172 24.34 -21.35 -1.19
CA SER A 172 25.42 -21.19 -2.18
C SER A 172 26.50 -20.20 -1.69
N ASP A 173 26.09 -19.11 -1.07
CA ASP A 173 27.01 -18.04 -0.63
C ASP A 173 27.84 -18.44 0.59
N ILE A 174 27.30 -19.30 1.47
CA ILE A 174 28.03 -19.83 2.63
C ILE A 174 29.12 -20.83 2.19
N VAL A 175 28.90 -21.58 1.12
CA VAL A 175 29.86 -22.58 0.62
C VAL A 175 31.05 -21.93 -0.10
N HIS A 176 30.85 -20.78 -0.75
CA HIS A 176 31.93 -20.06 -1.46
C HIS A 176 32.73 -19.10 -0.56
N GLY A 177 32.22 -18.71 0.61
CA GLY A 177 32.90 -17.84 1.57
C GLY A 177 33.96 -18.53 2.46
N ALA A 178 34.04 -19.86 2.47
CA ALA A 178 34.94 -20.62 3.35
C ALA A 178 36.29 -21.02 2.72
N LYS A 179 36.61 -20.52 1.51
CA LYS A 179 37.92 -20.68 0.86
C LYS A 179 38.56 -19.32 0.59
N ARG A 180 39.05 -18.67 1.63
CA ARG A 180 40.19 -17.74 1.56
C ARG A 180 41.04 -17.90 2.81
#